data_AF-A0A1B7NX47-F1
#
_entry.id   AF-A0A1B7NX47-F1
#
_cell.length_a   1.000
_cell.length_b   1.000
_cell.length_c   1.000
_cell.angle_alpha   90.00
_cell.angle_beta   90.00
_cell.angle_gamma   90.00
#
_symmetry.space_group_name_H-M   'P 1'
#
loop_
_entity.id
_entity.type
_entity.pdbx_description
1 polymer ?
#
loop_
_entity_poly.entity_id
_entity_poly.type
_entity_poly.pdbx_seq_one_letter_code
_entity_poly.pdbx_strand_id
1 'polypeptide(L)'
;MKKGVESFTALQNEKAMAVLRKRAVEKGAELHVATSHPDLIPNNPTVVRLGLSGEFQYTNANLAVAVAGSFLRSRGFEEIPSEMNDSPLPEKFKQGLETAKLGGRCETRVEKNITWYIDGGHTLESIEATGKWFASQHPVADNRSSPSSKDTEPSPRILIFNQQTRDSVGLARALHKTLSLSSANLTFTHAIFCTNVTFKQAGYRPDLVSINTNASDVEALRVQRALAETWKELSPSTEVLAKATIEEAVEVVRDIARVRRQERSVGDEGPVSALVTGSLHLVGGLLEVLETTSTD
;
A
#
# COMPACT_ATOMS: atom_id res chain seq x y z
N MET A 1 6.94 -17.73 -21.18
CA MET A 1 7.15 -19.18 -21.26
C MET A 1 8.13 -19.47 -22.38
N LYS A 2 9.16 -20.27 -22.10
CA LYS A 2 10.19 -20.68 -23.07
C LYS A 2 10.21 -22.20 -23.14
N LYS A 3 10.52 -22.75 -24.32
CA LYS A 3 10.57 -24.20 -24.54
C LYS A 3 11.57 -24.85 -23.59
N GLY A 4 11.15 -25.91 -22.91
CA GLY A 4 12.00 -26.66 -21.97
C GLY A 4 12.37 -25.91 -20.68
N VAL A 5 11.69 -24.80 -20.38
CA VAL A 5 11.87 -24.05 -19.13
C VAL A 5 10.57 -24.10 -18.33
N GLU A 6 10.65 -24.55 -17.08
CA GLU A 6 9.53 -24.53 -16.14
C GLU A 6 8.96 -23.12 -16.01
N SER A 7 7.64 -22.99 -16.05
CA SER A 7 6.93 -21.72 -15.92
C SER A 7 6.00 -21.79 -14.72
N PHE A 8 6.03 -20.77 -13.86
CA PHE A 8 5.26 -20.73 -12.63
C PHE A 8 4.25 -19.58 -12.66
N THR A 9 3.08 -19.79 -12.06
CA THR A 9 2.06 -18.76 -11.87
C THR A 9 1.38 -18.94 -10.52
N ALA A 10 0.95 -17.85 -9.87
CA ALA A 10 -0.10 -17.95 -8.87
C ALA A 10 -1.43 -18.31 -9.55
N LEU A 11 -2.41 -18.79 -8.77
CA LEU A 11 -3.76 -19.03 -9.29
C LEU A 11 -4.34 -17.74 -9.90
N GLN A 12 -4.80 -17.81 -11.14
CA GLN A 12 -5.45 -16.71 -11.83
C GLN A 12 -6.95 -17.00 -11.99
N ASN A 13 -7.71 -15.99 -12.42
CA ASN A 13 -9.08 -16.23 -12.88
C ASN A 13 -9.09 -17.21 -14.08
N GLU A 14 -10.23 -17.86 -14.31
CA GLU A 14 -10.37 -18.92 -15.31
C GLU A 14 -9.96 -18.49 -16.72
N LYS A 15 -10.31 -17.25 -17.12
CA LYS A 15 -9.98 -16.71 -18.44
C LYS A 15 -8.46 -16.57 -18.61
N ALA A 16 -7.78 -16.02 -17.61
CA ALA A 16 -6.32 -15.89 -17.62
C ALA A 16 -5.63 -17.26 -17.56
N MET A 17 -6.12 -18.18 -16.71
CA MET A 17 -5.60 -19.55 -16.63
C MET A 17 -5.73 -20.30 -17.96
N ALA A 18 -6.86 -20.16 -18.67
CA ALA A 18 -7.06 -20.78 -19.98
C ALA A 18 -6.02 -20.29 -21.00
N VAL A 19 -5.74 -18.98 -21.00
CA VAL A 19 -4.69 -18.39 -21.85
C VAL A 19 -3.30 -18.93 -21.47
N LEU A 20 -2.96 -18.94 -20.18
CA LEU A 20 -1.66 -19.44 -19.71
C LEU A 20 -1.44 -20.91 -20.10
N ARG A 21 -2.43 -21.78 -19.89
CA ARG A 21 -2.37 -23.20 -20.30
C ARG A 21 -2.21 -23.35 -21.81
N LYS A 22 -2.98 -22.61 -22.60
CA LYS A 22 -2.84 -22.59 -24.07
C LYS A 22 -1.42 -22.19 -24.49
N ARG A 23 -0.88 -21.11 -23.90
CA ARG A 23 0.48 -20.64 -24.21
C ARG A 23 1.56 -21.62 -23.77
N ALA A 24 1.36 -22.36 -22.69
CA ALA A 24 2.30 -23.39 -22.24
C ALA A 24 2.42 -24.51 -23.29
N VAL A 25 1.28 -25.02 -23.79
CA VAL A 25 1.23 -26.02 -24.86
C VAL A 25 1.88 -25.51 -26.15
N GLU A 26 1.50 -24.31 -26.61
CA GLU A 26 2.07 -23.71 -27.83
C GLU A 26 3.59 -23.52 -27.77
N LYS A 27 4.14 -23.28 -26.58
CA LYS A 27 5.58 -23.04 -26.38
C LYS A 27 6.35 -24.31 -25.98
N GLY A 28 5.68 -25.44 -25.78
CA GLY A 28 6.32 -26.66 -25.26
C GLY A 28 6.98 -26.40 -23.90
N ALA A 29 6.28 -25.69 -23.02
CA ALA A 29 6.71 -25.36 -21.67
C ALA A 29 5.79 -26.02 -20.65
N GLU A 30 6.34 -26.40 -19.50
CA GLU A 30 5.56 -26.89 -18.38
C GLU A 30 5.06 -25.71 -17.53
N LEU A 31 3.78 -25.72 -17.18
CA LEU A 31 3.15 -24.67 -16.38
C LEU A 31 2.72 -25.23 -15.03
N HIS A 32 3.35 -24.73 -13.98
CA HIS A 32 3.03 -25.06 -12.60
C HIS A 32 2.23 -23.91 -11.97
N VAL A 33 1.17 -24.26 -11.26
CA VAL A 33 0.47 -23.30 -10.41
C VAL A 33 1.07 -23.44 -9.02
N ALA A 34 1.69 -22.38 -8.52
CA ALA A 34 2.19 -22.34 -7.16
C ALA A 34 0.99 -22.37 -6.20
N THR A 35 0.84 -23.48 -5.48
CA THR A 35 -0.23 -23.72 -4.52
C THR A 35 0.21 -23.31 -3.11
N SER A 36 -0.74 -23.34 -2.16
CA SER A 36 -0.53 -22.98 -0.76
C SER A 36 0.33 -24.03 -0.05
N HIS A 37 1.64 -23.78 0.02
CA HIS A 37 2.56 -24.53 0.85
C HIS A 37 2.10 -24.50 2.32
N PRO A 38 2.16 -25.60 3.10
CA PRO A 38 1.69 -25.65 4.48
C PRO A 38 2.23 -24.54 5.39
N ASP A 39 3.54 -24.27 5.31
CA ASP A 39 4.22 -23.18 6.05
C ASP A 39 3.81 -21.76 5.60
N LEU A 40 3.05 -21.60 4.51
CA LEU A 40 2.64 -20.32 3.94
C LEU A 40 1.12 -20.16 3.88
N ILE A 41 0.38 -20.91 4.69
CA ILE A 41 -1.06 -20.77 4.84
C ILE A 41 -1.34 -19.67 5.88
N PRO A 42 -1.97 -18.54 5.50
CA PRO A 42 -2.34 -17.50 6.46
C PRO A 42 -3.19 -18.07 7.61
N ASN A 43 -2.99 -17.57 8.82
CA ASN A 43 -3.69 -17.99 10.05
C ASN A 43 -3.41 -19.43 10.53
N ASN A 44 -2.48 -20.16 9.89
CA ASN A 44 -1.98 -21.42 10.42
C ASN A 44 -1.02 -21.14 11.62
N PRO A 45 -1.12 -21.86 12.76
CA PRO A 45 -0.20 -21.68 13.88
C PRO A 45 1.30 -21.79 13.55
N THR A 46 1.65 -22.55 12.51
CA THR A 46 3.04 -22.76 12.07
C THR A 46 3.41 -21.90 10.85
N VAL A 47 2.60 -20.90 10.51
CA VAL A 47 2.85 -20.03 9.35
C VAL A 47 4.16 -19.27 9.53
N VAL A 48 4.97 -19.25 8.46
CA VAL A 48 6.17 -18.42 8.39
C VAL A 48 5.73 -16.97 8.29
N ARG A 49 6.13 -16.15 9.26
CA ARG A 49 5.83 -14.73 9.26
C ARG A 49 6.63 -14.05 8.15
N LEU A 50 5.96 -13.49 7.16
CA LEU A 50 6.63 -12.75 6.09
C LEU A 50 7.17 -11.41 6.59
N GLY A 51 8.30 -10.98 6.03
CA GLY A 51 8.82 -9.62 6.20
C GLY A 51 7.99 -8.57 5.48
N LEU A 52 7.28 -8.97 4.42
CA LEU A 52 6.32 -8.14 3.71
C LEU A 52 4.93 -8.24 4.35
N SER A 53 4.30 -7.10 4.62
CA SER A 53 2.96 -7.05 5.20
C SER A 53 1.87 -7.25 4.13
N GLY A 54 0.67 -7.66 4.59
CA GLY A 54 -0.50 -7.89 3.74
C GLY A 54 -0.70 -9.37 3.42
N GLU A 55 -1.93 -9.87 3.57
CA GLU A 55 -2.25 -11.30 3.42
C GLU A 55 -1.97 -11.82 2.00
N PHE A 56 -2.16 -10.98 0.98
CA PHE A 56 -1.85 -11.31 -0.42
C PHE A 56 -0.36 -11.63 -0.66
N GLN A 57 0.54 -11.23 0.25
CA GLN A 57 1.96 -11.57 0.14
C GLN A 57 2.22 -13.06 0.33
N TYR A 58 1.33 -13.81 0.99
CA TYR A 58 1.47 -15.27 1.06
C TYR A 58 1.32 -15.92 -0.32
N THR A 59 0.43 -15.42 -1.18
CA THR A 59 0.35 -15.86 -2.58
C THR A 59 1.66 -15.56 -3.33
N ASN A 60 2.23 -14.38 -3.12
CA ASN A 60 3.51 -14.00 -3.71
C ASN A 60 4.67 -14.86 -3.18
N ALA A 61 4.68 -15.17 -1.88
CA ALA A 61 5.66 -16.03 -1.24
C ALA A 61 5.61 -17.45 -1.80
N ASN A 62 4.41 -18.04 -1.97
CA ASN A 62 4.26 -19.35 -2.59
C ASN A 62 4.86 -19.39 -4.00
N LEU A 63 4.58 -18.36 -4.81
CA LEU A 63 5.16 -18.24 -6.14
C LEU A 63 6.69 -18.07 -6.10
N ALA A 64 7.20 -17.23 -5.20
CA ALA A 64 8.62 -16.99 -5.03
C ALA A 64 9.38 -18.25 -4.59
N VAL A 65 8.83 -19.02 -3.65
CA VAL A 65 9.38 -20.30 -3.19
C VAL A 65 9.46 -21.29 -4.34
N ALA A 66 8.38 -21.46 -5.12
CA ALA A 66 8.37 -22.39 -6.25
C ALA A 66 9.42 -22.03 -7.30
N VAL A 67 9.52 -20.74 -7.66
CA VAL A 67 10.50 -20.23 -8.63
C VAL A 67 11.93 -20.36 -8.10
N ALA A 68 12.18 -19.98 -6.85
CA ALA A 68 13.51 -20.08 -6.24
C ALA A 68 13.96 -21.54 -6.09
N GLY A 69 13.05 -22.43 -5.71
CA GLY A 69 13.32 -23.87 -5.61
C GLY A 69 13.72 -24.47 -6.95
N SER A 70 12.92 -24.23 -8.00
CA SER A 70 13.24 -24.64 -9.37
C SER A 70 14.59 -24.09 -9.84
N PHE A 71 14.84 -22.80 -9.62
CA PHE A 71 16.09 -22.17 -9.99
C PHE A 71 17.28 -22.81 -9.27
N LEU A 72 17.25 -22.97 -7.95
CA LEU A 72 18.35 -23.55 -7.19
C LEU A 72 18.62 -25.01 -7.59
N ARG A 73 17.58 -25.83 -7.82
CA ARG A 73 17.78 -27.19 -8.36
C ARG A 73 18.48 -27.17 -9.72
N SER A 74 18.10 -26.25 -10.61
CA SER A 74 18.77 -26.10 -11.91
C SER A 74 20.24 -25.69 -11.81
N ARG A 75 20.68 -25.21 -10.63
CA ARG A 75 22.07 -24.86 -10.32
C ARG A 75 22.84 -25.96 -9.58
N GLY A 76 22.24 -27.13 -9.36
CA GLY A 76 22.88 -28.28 -8.73
C GLY A 76 22.74 -28.32 -7.20
N PHE A 77 21.83 -27.54 -6.61
CA PHE A 77 21.49 -27.66 -5.19
C PHE A 77 20.49 -28.81 -5.00
N GLU A 78 21.03 -30.03 -4.88
CA GLU A 78 20.26 -31.29 -4.76
C GLU A 78 19.49 -31.39 -3.44
N GLU A 79 19.88 -30.61 -2.42
CA GLU A 79 19.17 -30.55 -1.13
C GLU A 79 17.80 -29.86 -1.21
N ILE A 80 17.49 -29.20 -2.32
CA ILE A 80 16.21 -28.54 -2.53
C ILE A 80 15.17 -29.57 -3.00
N PRO A 81 14.07 -29.80 -2.27
CA PRO A 81 13.03 -30.75 -2.66
C PRO A 81 12.48 -30.43 -4.06
N SER A 82 12.17 -31.46 -4.85
CA SER A 82 11.49 -31.28 -6.15
C SER A 82 10.08 -30.72 -5.96
N GLU A 83 9.33 -31.32 -5.04
CA GLU A 83 8.02 -30.89 -4.60
C GLU A 83 8.16 -30.12 -3.29
N MET A 84 8.15 -28.78 -3.38
CA MET A 84 8.34 -27.93 -2.20
C MET A 84 7.27 -28.17 -1.14
N ASN A 85 6.05 -28.57 -1.53
CA ASN A 85 4.91 -28.70 -0.61
C ASN A 85 4.90 -29.97 0.25
N ASP A 86 5.73 -30.96 -0.05
CA ASP A 86 5.70 -32.26 0.61
C ASP A 86 6.50 -32.29 1.93
N SER A 87 7.21 -31.19 2.24
CA SER A 87 8.04 -31.05 3.42
C SER A 87 8.03 -29.62 3.94
N PRO A 88 8.42 -29.37 5.21
CA PRO A 88 8.59 -28.00 5.70
C PRO A 88 9.59 -27.22 4.85
N LEU A 89 9.42 -25.89 4.76
CA LEU A 89 10.35 -25.05 4.01
C LEU A 89 11.76 -25.16 4.60
N PRO A 90 12.82 -25.25 3.76
CA PRO A 90 14.19 -25.15 4.24
C PRO A 90 14.43 -23.83 4.98
N GLU A 91 15.27 -23.85 6.02
CA GLU A 91 15.46 -22.71 6.91
C GLU A 91 15.93 -21.44 6.17
N LYS A 92 16.77 -21.59 5.14
CA LYS A 92 17.23 -20.46 4.31
C LYS A 92 16.08 -19.78 3.54
N PHE A 93 15.05 -20.54 3.15
CA PHE A 93 13.86 -19.96 2.51
C PHE A 93 13.04 -19.18 3.54
N LYS A 94 12.85 -19.72 4.75
CA LYS A 94 12.14 -19.03 5.84
C LYS A 94 12.81 -17.70 6.17
N GLN A 95 14.12 -17.72 6.39
CA GLN A 95 14.92 -16.52 6.64
C GLN A 95 14.79 -15.49 5.50
N GLY A 96 14.85 -15.94 4.24
CA GLY A 96 14.66 -15.06 3.08
C GLY A 96 13.28 -14.40 3.04
N LEU A 97 12.22 -15.16 3.37
CA LEU A 97 10.85 -14.66 3.43
C LEU A 97 10.62 -13.69 4.60
N GLU A 98 11.17 -14.00 5.78
CA GLU A 98 11.08 -13.19 7.00
C GLU A 98 11.82 -11.85 6.88
N THR A 99 12.94 -11.84 6.16
CA THR A 99 13.80 -10.64 6.02
C THR A 99 13.54 -9.84 4.75
N ALA A 100 12.67 -10.32 3.86
CA ALA A 100 12.30 -9.63 2.63
C ALA A 100 11.71 -8.25 2.92
N LYS A 101 12.22 -7.23 2.21
CA LYS A 101 11.72 -5.85 2.25
C LYS A 101 11.50 -5.36 0.83
N LEU A 102 10.41 -4.64 0.61
CA LEU A 102 10.08 -4.06 -0.69
C LEU A 102 9.46 -2.69 -0.49
N GLY A 103 10.20 -1.65 -0.86
CA GLY A 103 9.76 -0.26 -0.72
C GLY A 103 8.42 -0.02 -1.42
N GLY A 104 7.51 0.65 -0.73
CA GLY A 104 6.19 1.01 -1.26
C GLY A 104 5.19 -0.13 -1.40
N ARG A 105 5.39 -1.26 -0.72
CA ARG A 105 4.48 -2.42 -0.71
C ARG A 105 4.10 -2.82 0.71
N CYS A 106 2.93 -2.36 1.14
CA CYS A 106 2.48 -2.44 2.53
C CYS A 106 3.59 -2.06 3.52
N GLU A 107 4.32 -0.99 3.22
CA GLU A 107 5.47 -0.53 4.00
C GLU A 107 4.99 0.42 5.10
N THR A 108 5.45 0.19 6.32
CA THR A 108 5.21 1.09 7.45
C THR A 108 6.51 1.81 7.80
N ARG A 109 6.50 3.15 7.78
CA ARG A 109 7.62 4.00 8.25
C ARG A 109 7.16 4.90 9.38
N VAL A 110 8.03 5.12 10.36
CA VAL A 110 7.77 6.08 11.45
C VAL A 110 8.69 7.27 11.25
N GLU A 111 8.11 8.46 11.22
CA GLU A 111 8.79 9.75 11.18
C GLU A 111 8.26 10.60 12.34
N LYS A 112 9.07 10.76 13.41
CA LYS A 112 8.66 11.50 14.61
C LYS A 112 7.35 10.92 15.18
N ASN A 113 6.24 11.68 15.20
CA ASN A 113 4.91 11.23 15.66
C ASN A 113 3.96 10.84 14.51
N ILE A 114 4.50 10.60 13.31
CA ILE A 114 3.76 10.20 12.11
C ILE A 114 4.10 8.75 11.77
N THR A 115 3.07 7.93 11.61
CA THR A 115 3.19 6.59 11.02
C THR A 115 2.68 6.64 9.58
N TRP A 116 3.59 6.50 8.64
CA TRP A 116 3.33 6.41 7.21
C TRP A 116 3.05 4.96 6.83
N TYR A 117 1.89 4.72 6.22
CA TYR A 117 1.47 3.45 5.64
C TYR A 117 1.48 3.62 4.12
N ILE A 118 2.34 2.89 3.43
CA ILE A 118 2.70 3.18 2.04
C ILE A 118 2.43 1.93 1.18
N ASP A 119 1.54 2.05 0.20
CA ASP A 119 1.33 0.99 -0.80
C ASP A 119 1.01 1.53 -2.20
N GLY A 120 1.74 1.06 -3.22
CA GLY A 120 1.58 1.44 -4.62
C GLY A 120 0.41 0.76 -5.37
N GLY A 121 -0.60 0.27 -4.65
CA GLY A 121 -1.82 -0.31 -5.20
C GLY A 121 -2.52 0.65 -6.16
N HIS A 122 -2.92 0.15 -7.33
CA HIS A 122 -3.47 0.96 -8.42
C HIS A 122 -4.46 0.21 -9.33
N THR A 123 -4.87 -0.99 -8.95
CA THR A 123 -6.03 -1.71 -9.46
C THR A 123 -7.07 -1.85 -8.35
N LEU A 124 -8.31 -2.19 -8.69
CA LEU A 124 -9.39 -2.37 -7.72
C LEU A 124 -8.98 -3.38 -6.63
N GLU A 125 -8.48 -4.53 -7.05
CA GLU A 125 -8.07 -5.63 -6.16
C GLU A 125 -6.93 -5.20 -5.23
N SER A 126 -5.94 -4.47 -5.76
CA SER A 126 -4.80 -3.98 -4.94
C SER A 126 -5.19 -2.87 -3.97
N ILE A 127 -6.17 -2.04 -4.32
CA ILE A 127 -6.69 -0.99 -3.43
C ILE A 127 -7.53 -1.61 -2.31
N GLU A 128 -8.34 -2.61 -2.61
CA GLU A 128 -9.04 -3.39 -1.58
C GLU A 128 -8.05 -4.10 -0.65
N ALA A 129 -6.99 -4.70 -1.20
CA ALA A 129 -5.93 -5.32 -0.40
C ALA A 129 -5.20 -4.29 0.49
N THR A 130 -4.89 -3.10 -0.05
CA THR A 130 -4.30 -1.99 0.70
C THR A 130 -5.21 -1.52 1.83
N GLY A 131 -6.51 -1.35 1.55
CA GLY A 131 -7.49 -0.96 2.57
C GLY A 131 -7.61 -1.98 3.69
N LYS A 132 -7.66 -3.27 3.37
CA LYS A 132 -7.66 -4.36 4.36
C LYS A 132 -6.39 -4.38 5.21
N TRP A 133 -5.22 -4.21 4.57
CA TRP A 133 -3.95 -4.11 5.30
C TRP A 133 -3.93 -2.89 6.22
N PHE A 134 -4.26 -1.69 5.72
CA PHE A 134 -4.31 -0.49 6.54
C PHE A 134 -5.29 -0.63 7.72
N ALA A 135 -6.43 -1.30 7.51
CA ALA A 135 -7.38 -1.58 8.57
C ALA A 135 -6.82 -2.52 9.65
N SER A 136 -6.05 -3.54 9.28
CA SER A 136 -5.42 -4.44 10.25
C SER A 136 -4.34 -3.77 11.11
N GLN A 137 -3.78 -2.63 10.65
CA GLN A 137 -2.86 -1.83 11.45
C GLN A 137 -3.57 -0.96 12.51
N HIS A 138 -4.89 -0.90 12.49
CA HIS A 138 -5.71 -0.11 13.42
C HIS A 138 -6.77 -0.98 14.08
N PRO A 139 -6.38 -1.98 14.88
CA PRO A 139 -7.34 -2.83 15.57
C PRO A 139 -8.24 -1.97 16.45
N VAL A 140 -9.52 -2.36 16.54
CA VAL A 140 -10.45 -1.77 17.51
C VAL A 140 -9.81 -1.94 18.88
N ALA A 141 -9.58 -0.85 19.61
CA ALA A 141 -9.17 -0.95 21.00
C ALA A 141 -10.25 -1.79 21.71
N ASP A 142 -9.87 -2.97 22.19
CA ASP A 142 -10.70 -3.72 23.13
C ASP A 142 -11.14 -2.72 24.20
N ASN A 143 -12.43 -2.69 24.47
CA ASN A 143 -13.18 -1.72 25.28
C ASN A 143 -12.77 -1.73 26.78
N ARG A 144 -11.46 -1.78 27.07
CA ARG A 144 -10.82 -1.94 28.38
C ARG A 144 -10.06 -0.69 28.84
N SER A 145 -9.85 0.29 27.99
CA SER A 145 -9.58 1.66 28.42
C SER A 145 -10.93 2.36 28.61
N SER A 146 -11.28 2.62 29.87
CA SER A 146 -12.44 3.42 30.27
C SER A 146 -12.58 4.67 29.39
N PRO A 147 -13.81 5.18 29.15
CA PRO A 147 -14.03 6.43 28.44
C PRO A 147 -13.51 7.59 29.29
N SER A 148 -12.20 7.83 29.26
CA SER A 148 -11.62 9.05 29.80
C SER A 148 -11.94 10.18 28.83
N SER A 149 -12.87 11.04 29.27
CA SER A 149 -13.27 12.33 28.69
C SER A 149 -13.97 12.32 27.33
N LYS A 150 -15.10 13.04 27.28
CA LYS A 150 -15.98 13.23 26.12
C LYS A 150 -15.45 14.23 25.08
N ASP A 151 -14.18 14.65 25.16
CA ASP A 151 -13.63 15.79 24.39
C ASP A 151 -12.36 15.49 23.59
N THR A 152 -11.86 14.25 23.56
CA THR A 152 -10.70 13.93 22.70
C THR A 152 -11.15 13.69 21.27
N GLU A 153 -10.94 14.68 20.40
CA GLU A 153 -11.00 14.48 18.95
C GLU A 153 -10.21 13.23 18.54
N PRO A 154 -10.69 12.46 17.55
CA PRO A 154 -9.98 11.29 17.06
C PRO A 154 -8.57 11.65 16.57
N SER A 155 -7.60 10.77 16.80
CA SER A 155 -6.24 10.96 16.27
C SER A 155 -6.28 11.14 14.75
N PRO A 156 -5.54 12.12 14.17
CA PRO A 156 -5.58 12.37 12.74
C PRO A 156 -5.22 11.12 11.94
N ARG A 157 -6.15 10.76 11.06
CA ARG A 157 -5.98 9.73 10.04
C ARG A 157 -6.09 10.39 8.68
N ILE A 158 -5.02 10.35 7.92
CA ILE A 158 -4.85 11.12 6.70
C ILE A 158 -4.68 10.17 5.52
N LEU A 159 -5.38 10.45 4.42
CA LEU A 159 -5.16 9.80 3.14
C LEU A 159 -4.33 10.74 2.25
N ILE A 160 -3.29 10.24 1.59
CA ILE A 160 -2.72 10.86 0.39
C ILE A 160 -2.99 9.91 -0.78
N PHE A 161 -3.68 10.40 -1.80
CA PHE A 161 -4.10 9.56 -2.91
C PHE A 161 -3.89 10.24 -4.26
N ASN A 162 -3.39 9.47 -5.22
CA ASN A 162 -3.35 9.90 -6.62
C ASN A 162 -3.43 8.71 -7.57
N GLN A 163 -4.23 8.86 -8.62
CA GLN A 163 -4.25 7.99 -9.79
C GLN A 163 -4.59 8.82 -11.03
N GLN A 164 -3.78 8.71 -12.08
CA GLN A 164 -3.91 9.53 -13.30
C GLN A 164 -4.32 8.74 -14.56
N THR A 165 -3.96 7.46 -14.64
CA THR A 165 -4.08 6.66 -15.88
C THR A 165 -5.22 5.65 -15.85
N ARG A 166 -5.95 5.57 -14.73
CA ARG A 166 -7.03 4.60 -14.48
C ARG A 166 -8.24 5.32 -13.90
N ASP A 167 -9.31 4.58 -13.66
CA ASP A 167 -10.52 5.08 -12.99
C ASP A 167 -10.23 5.47 -11.53
N SER A 168 -9.71 6.67 -11.35
CA SER A 168 -9.28 7.19 -10.05
C SER A 168 -10.44 7.33 -9.07
N VAL A 169 -11.61 7.75 -9.55
CA VAL A 169 -12.86 7.86 -8.79
C VAL A 169 -13.35 6.49 -8.34
N GLY A 170 -13.36 5.49 -9.22
CA GLY A 170 -13.74 4.12 -8.87
C GLY A 170 -12.81 3.51 -7.82
N LEU A 171 -11.49 3.72 -7.94
CA LEU A 171 -10.52 3.27 -6.94
C LEU A 171 -10.72 3.97 -5.59
N ALA A 172 -10.95 5.29 -5.58
CA ALA A 172 -11.23 6.04 -4.36
C ALA A 172 -12.50 5.54 -3.65
N ARG A 173 -13.58 5.30 -4.40
CA ARG A 173 -14.83 4.71 -3.89
C ARG A 173 -14.61 3.30 -3.31
N ALA A 174 -13.79 2.48 -3.98
CA ALA A 174 -13.46 1.14 -3.50
C ALA A 174 -12.64 1.15 -2.20
N LEU A 175 -11.67 2.06 -2.09
CA LEU A 175 -10.89 2.25 -0.87
C LEU A 175 -11.79 2.64 0.30
N HIS A 176 -12.64 3.67 0.11
CA HIS A 176 -13.59 4.12 1.12
C HIS A 176 -14.51 2.99 1.56
N LYS A 177 -15.13 2.27 0.61
CA LYS A 177 -16.01 1.13 0.89
C LYS A 177 -15.30 0.03 1.68
N THR A 178 -14.06 -0.30 1.31
CA THR A 178 -13.28 -1.34 2.00
C THR A 178 -13.04 -0.97 3.46
N LEU A 179 -12.67 0.29 3.72
CA LEU A 179 -12.39 0.78 5.07
C LEU A 179 -13.65 0.92 5.92
N SER A 180 -14.76 1.40 5.35
CA SER A 180 -16.04 1.52 6.06
C SER A 180 -16.64 0.15 6.44
N LEU A 181 -16.39 -0.88 5.63
CA LEU A 181 -16.84 -2.25 5.90
C LEU A 181 -15.89 -3.04 6.80
N SER A 182 -14.72 -2.48 7.15
CA SER A 182 -13.81 -3.12 8.09
C SER A 182 -14.39 -3.14 9.51
N SER A 183 -13.97 -4.09 10.34
CA SER A 183 -14.44 -4.20 11.73
C SER A 183 -14.18 -2.95 12.57
N ALA A 184 -13.20 -2.13 12.17
CA ALA A 184 -12.88 -0.87 12.83
C ALA A 184 -13.64 0.35 12.26
N ASN A 185 -14.44 0.16 11.19
CA ASN A 185 -15.20 1.21 10.49
C ASN A 185 -14.38 2.49 10.30
N LEU A 186 -13.25 2.35 9.61
CA LEU A 186 -12.23 3.39 9.57
C LEU A 186 -12.62 4.52 8.63
N THR A 187 -12.51 5.74 9.14
CA THR A 187 -12.68 6.98 8.37
C THR A 187 -11.39 7.80 8.42
N PHE A 188 -11.21 8.64 7.40
CA PHE A 188 -10.14 9.63 7.41
C PHE A 188 -10.66 10.95 7.97
N THR A 189 -9.84 11.60 8.79
CA THR A 189 -10.04 12.99 9.19
C THR A 189 -9.69 13.94 8.05
N HIS A 190 -8.68 13.60 7.25
CA HIS A 190 -8.21 14.40 6.13
C HIS A 190 -7.95 13.51 4.90
N ALA A 191 -8.22 14.02 3.71
CA ALA A 191 -7.84 13.40 2.44
C ALA A 191 -7.17 14.41 1.53
N ILE A 192 -5.96 14.10 1.09
CA ILE A 192 -5.11 14.96 0.28
C ILE A 192 -4.95 14.30 -1.10
N PHE A 193 -5.39 14.99 -2.13
CA PHE A 193 -5.22 14.56 -3.52
C PHE A 193 -4.15 15.41 -4.18
N CYS A 194 -3.01 14.81 -4.50
CA CYS A 194 -1.88 15.49 -5.14
C CYS A 194 -1.59 14.92 -6.54
N THR A 195 -0.71 15.58 -7.30
CA THR A 195 -0.21 15.04 -8.57
C THR A 195 0.99 14.10 -8.34
N ASN A 196 1.61 13.60 -9.41
CA ASN A 196 2.87 12.84 -9.34
C ASN A 196 4.13 13.74 -9.41
N VAL A 197 3.98 15.07 -9.37
CA VAL A 197 5.11 15.99 -9.27
C VAL A 197 5.68 15.88 -7.85
N THR A 198 6.95 15.48 -7.75
CA THR A 198 7.56 15.15 -6.45
C THR A 198 7.85 16.39 -5.63
N PHE A 199 8.72 17.27 -6.12
CA PHE A 199 9.12 18.51 -5.45
C PHE A 199 8.47 19.74 -6.10
N LYS A 200 8.20 20.77 -5.29
CA LYS A 200 7.74 22.10 -5.73
C LYS A 200 8.61 22.63 -6.86
N GLN A 201 9.92 22.56 -6.68
CA GLN A 201 10.91 23.12 -7.60
C GLN A 201 11.01 22.35 -8.92
N ALA A 202 10.63 21.08 -8.95
CA ALA A 202 10.68 20.23 -10.14
C ALA A 202 9.50 20.44 -11.11
N GLY A 203 8.47 21.18 -10.70
CA GLY A 203 7.25 21.32 -11.50
C GLY A 203 6.41 22.58 -11.35
N TYR A 204 6.81 23.59 -10.55
CA TYR A 204 6.13 24.89 -10.54
C TYR A 204 7.02 25.99 -9.90
N ARG A 205 7.12 27.17 -10.54
CA ARG A 205 7.79 28.35 -9.95
C ARG A 205 6.83 29.04 -8.97
N PRO A 206 7.15 29.19 -7.67
CA PRO A 206 6.23 29.77 -6.68
C PRO A 206 6.08 31.30 -6.73
N ASP A 207 6.80 32.00 -7.61
CA ASP A 207 6.93 33.47 -7.58
C ASP A 207 5.70 34.27 -8.07
N LEU A 208 4.56 33.62 -8.30
CA LEU A 208 3.33 34.27 -8.78
C LEU A 208 2.12 33.98 -7.90
N VAL A 209 2.25 34.21 -6.59
CA VAL A 209 1.09 34.32 -5.71
C VAL A 209 0.49 35.73 -5.88
N SER A 210 -0.36 35.89 -6.89
CA SER A 210 -1.29 37.03 -6.95
C SER A 210 -2.65 36.61 -7.51
N ILE A 211 -3.60 36.32 -6.61
CA ILE A 211 -5.05 36.62 -6.68
C ILE A 211 -5.87 36.07 -7.87
N ASN A 212 -5.31 35.40 -8.87
CA ASN A 212 -6.08 34.78 -9.96
C ASN A 212 -5.62 33.34 -10.21
N THR A 213 -6.47 32.39 -9.87
CA THR A 213 -6.33 30.97 -10.21
C THR A 213 -6.27 30.84 -11.74
N ASN A 214 -5.08 30.69 -12.32
CA ASN A 214 -4.92 30.54 -13.77
C ASN A 214 -5.68 29.30 -14.26
N ALA A 215 -6.39 29.43 -15.39
CA ALA A 215 -7.12 28.33 -16.02
C ALA A 215 -6.21 27.11 -16.35
N SER A 216 -4.91 27.33 -16.53
CA SER A 216 -3.90 26.27 -16.71
C SER A 216 -3.73 25.40 -15.46
N ASP A 217 -3.74 26.01 -14.28
CA ASP A 217 -3.55 25.31 -13.00
C ASP A 217 -4.83 24.59 -12.59
N VAL A 218 -5.98 25.12 -13.04
CA VAL A 218 -7.28 24.47 -12.96
C VAL A 218 -7.31 23.18 -13.77
N GLU A 219 -6.78 23.19 -15.00
CA GLU A 219 -6.69 21.99 -15.83
C GLU A 219 -5.65 20.99 -15.29
N ALA A 220 -4.51 21.47 -14.80
CA ALA A 220 -3.44 20.64 -14.24
C ALA A 220 -3.90 19.80 -13.02
N LEU A 221 -4.86 20.30 -12.24
CA LEU A 221 -5.41 19.62 -11.06
C LEU A 221 -6.82 19.03 -11.27
N ARG A 222 -7.28 18.91 -12.52
CA ARG A 222 -8.64 18.43 -12.82
C ARG A 222 -8.95 17.07 -12.16
N VAL A 223 -7.99 16.14 -12.21
CA VAL A 223 -8.14 14.81 -11.60
C VAL A 223 -8.21 14.90 -10.07
N GLN A 224 -7.34 15.70 -9.45
CA GLN A 224 -7.30 15.91 -8.00
C GLN A 224 -8.59 16.54 -7.49
N ARG A 225 -9.19 17.46 -8.26
CA ARG A 225 -10.48 18.08 -7.91
C ARG A 225 -11.65 17.12 -8.04
N ALA A 226 -11.71 16.33 -9.10
CA ALA A 226 -12.75 15.29 -9.25
C ALA A 226 -12.68 14.25 -8.11
N LEU A 227 -11.46 13.87 -7.71
CA LEU A 227 -11.24 13.02 -6.54
C LEU A 227 -11.68 13.71 -5.24
N ALA A 228 -11.37 14.99 -5.09
CA ALA A 228 -11.75 15.77 -3.92
C ALA A 228 -13.27 15.89 -3.77
N GLU A 229 -13.98 16.22 -4.86
CA GLU A 229 -15.44 16.29 -4.90
C GLU A 229 -16.06 14.93 -4.57
N THR A 230 -15.59 13.87 -5.22
CA THR A 230 -16.01 12.49 -4.93
C THR A 230 -15.83 12.15 -3.44
N TRP A 231 -14.68 12.49 -2.86
CA TRP A 231 -14.41 12.14 -1.46
C TRP A 231 -15.27 12.93 -0.48
N LYS A 232 -15.57 14.20 -0.78
CA LYS A 232 -16.51 15.01 0.01
C LYS A 232 -17.93 14.44 -0.01
N GLU A 233 -18.38 13.89 -1.14
CA GLU A 233 -19.66 13.18 -1.22
C GLU A 233 -19.68 11.91 -0.36
N LEU A 234 -18.59 11.13 -0.41
CA LEU A 234 -18.46 9.86 0.32
C LEU A 234 -18.35 10.06 1.83
N SER A 235 -17.62 11.09 2.25
CA SER A 235 -17.34 11.39 3.66
C SER A 235 -17.36 12.91 3.90
N PRO A 236 -18.55 13.50 4.14
CA PRO A 236 -18.70 14.94 4.33
C PRO A 236 -17.93 15.53 5.52
N SER A 237 -17.59 14.68 6.50
CA SER A 237 -16.80 15.08 7.68
C SER A 237 -15.28 15.09 7.43
N THR A 238 -14.81 14.60 6.28
CA THR A 238 -13.39 14.60 5.94
C THR A 238 -12.98 15.99 5.46
N GLU A 239 -11.89 16.54 6.00
CA GLU A 239 -11.25 17.71 5.41
C GLU A 239 -10.51 17.30 4.14
N VAL A 240 -10.92 17.84 2.99
CA VAL A 240 -10.38 17.43 1.69
C VAL A 240 -9.55 18.55 1.07
N LEU A 241 -8.31 18.21 0.72
CA LEU A 241 -7.30 19.11 0.18
C LEU A 241 -6.83 18.62 -1.19
N ALA A 242 -6.59 19.55 -2.11
CA ALA A 242 -5.90 19.28 -3.37
C ALA A 242 -4.56 20.01 -3.38
N LYS A 243 -3.47 19.31 -3.71
CA LYS A 243 -2.10 19.85 -3.73
C LYS A 243 -1.45 19.65 -5.10
N ALA A 244 -0.53 20.55 -5.47
CA ALA A 244 0.15 20.47 -6.75
C ALA A 244 1.24 19.40 -6.72
N THR A 245 1.87 19.18 -5.57
CA THR A 245 3.03 18.28 -5.43
C THR A 245 2.88 17.30 -4.27
N ILE A 246 3.71 16.26 -4.30
CA ILE A 246 3.82 15.28 -3.21
C ILE A 246 4.45 15.94 -1.98
N GLU A 247 5.47 16.77 -2.16
CA GLU A 247 6.10 17.56 -1.09
C GLU A 247 5.07 18.40 -0.30
N GLU A 248 4.18 19.13 -0.98
CA GLU A 248 3.12 19.91 -0.31
C GLU A 248 2.13 19.01 0.46
N ALA A 249 1.84 17.81 -0.03
CA ALA A 249 0.97 16.88 0.69
C ALA A 249 1.66 16.35 1.95
N VAL A 250 2.96 16.07 1.89
CA VAL A 250 3.76 15.66 3.04
C VAL A 250 3.87 16.79 4.07
N GLU A 251 4.10 18.03 3.63
CA GLU A 251 4.12 19.20 4.51
C GLU A 251 2.82 19.38 5.28
N VAL A 252 1.66 19.21 4.64
CA VAL A 252 0.37 19.24 5.32
C VAL A 252 0.29 18.20 6.44
N VAL A 253 0.70 16.95 6.17
CA VAL A 253 0.72 15.89 7.20
C VAL A 253 1.63 16.25 8.35
N ARG A 254 2.83 16.76 8.06
CA ARG A 254 3.81 17.20 9.06
C ARG A 254 3.30 18.40 9.88
N ASP A 255 2.60 19.33 9.26
CA ASP A 255 1.98 20.49 9.92
C ASP A 255 0.86 20.06 10.86
N ILE A 256 -0.03 19.16 10.43
CA ILE A 256 -1.09 18.59 11.27
C ILE A 256 -0.46 17.88 12.48
N ALA A 257 0.58 17.07 12.25
CA ALA A 257 1.28 16.37 13.32
C ALA A 257 1.98 17.31 14.31
N ARG A 258 2.51 18.44 13.84
CA ARG A 258 3.14 19.48 14.67
C ARG A 258 2.11 20.20 15.54
N VAL A 259 1.00 20.65 14.95
CA VAL A 259 -0.08 21.34 15.69
C VAL A 259 -0.65 20.42 16.77
N ARG A 260 -0.91 19.16 16.44
CA ARG A 260 -1.42 18.15 17.38
C ARG A 260 -0.50 17.94 18.58
N ARG A 261 0.82 17.96 18.36
CA ARG A 261 1.83 17.84 19.42
C ARG A 261 1.84 19.05 20.35
N GLN A 262 1.59 20.25 19.83
CA GLN A 262 1.57 21.47 20.64
C GLN A 262 0.31 21.59 21.52
N GLU A 263 -0.81 21.02 21.07
CA GLU A 263 -2.10 21.08 21.77
C GLU A 263 -2.26 20.04 22.89
N ARG A 264 -1.52 18.92 22.84
CA ARG A 264 -1.63 17.85 23.85
C ARG A 264 -0.52 17.90 24.88
N SER A 265 -0.87 17.61 26.14
CA SER A 265 0.05 17.45 27.25
C SER A 265 1.08 16.34 26.99
N VAL A 266 2.31 16.53 27.48
CA VAL A 266 3.39 15.54 27.41
C VAL A 266 2.90 14.18 27.94
N GLY A 267 2.80 13.18 27.05
CA GLY A 267 2.41 11.81 27.37
C GLY A 267 1.14 11.27 26.71
N ASP A 268 0.34 12.11 26.04
CA ASP A 268 -0.86 11.69 25.27
C ASP A 268 -0.68 11.92 23.76
N GLU A 269 0.45 11.43 23.22
CA GLU A 269 0.78 11.52 21.80
C GLU A 269 0.08 10.40 21.01
N GLY A 270 -1.21 10.54 20.75
CA GLY A 270 -1.86 9.71 19.74
C GLY A 270 -1.17 9.91 18.38
N PRO A 271 -0.56 8.88 17.76
CA PRO A 271 0.21 9.05 16.54
C PRO A 271 -0.69 9.49 15.37
N VAL A 272 -0.17 10.35 14.49
CA VAL A 272 -0.80 10.66 13.21
C VAL A 272 -0.57 9.49 12.27
N SER A 273 -1.64 8.95 11.69
CA SER A 273 -1.54 7.86 10.70
C SER A 273 -1.79 8.42 9.31
N ALA A 274 -0.86 8.22 8.37
CA ALA A 274 -1.00 8.66 6.98
C ALA A 274 -0.94 7.46 6.03
N LEU A 275 -2.04 7.15 5.33
CA LEU A 275 -2.05 6.17 4.24
C LEU A 275 -1.71 6.87 2.93
N VAL A 276 -0.71 6.37 2.20
CA VAL A 276 -0.36 6.85 0.86
C VAL A 276 -0.52 5.73 -0.15
N THR A 277 -1.43 5.92 -1.11
CA THR A 277 -1.75 4.90 -2.12
C THR A 277 -2.33 5.47 -3.42
N GLY A 278 -2.66 4.61 -4.37
CA GLY A 278 -3.29 4.97 -5.64
C GLY A 278 -2.37 4.84 -6.85
N SER A 279 -1.05 4.97 -6.69
CA SER A 279 -0.08 4.72 -7.76
C SER A 279 1.34 4.50 -7.25
N LEU A 280 2.14 3.78 -8.06
CA LEU A 280 3.58 3.61 -7.79
C LEU A 280 4.39 4.89 -7.97
N HIS A 281 3.96 5.81 -8.84
CA HIS A 281 4.64 7.09 -9.03
C HIS A 281 4.50 8.00 -7.81
N LEU A 282 3.30 8.08 -7.23
CA LEU A 282 3.07 8.79 -5.97
C LEU A 282 3.93 8.20 -4.85
N VAL A 283 3.92 6.88 -4.71
CA VAL A 283 4.70 6.22 -3.66
C VAL A 283 6.20 6.41 -3.86
N GLY A 284 6.71 6.31 -5.09
CA GLY A 284 8.11 6.60 -5.39
C GLY A 284 8.52 8.03 -4.98
N GLY A 285 7.73 9.03 -5.40
CA GLY A 285 8.00 10.42 -5.03
C GLY A 285 7.83 10.70 -3.54
N LEU A 286 6.89 10.03 -2.86
CA LEU A 286 6.76 10.12 -1.40
C LEU A 286 8.03 9.64 -0.72
N LEU A 287 8.54 8.46 -1.08
CA LEU A 287 9.74 7.90 -0.46
C LEU A 287 10.95 8.83 -0.65
N GLU A 288 11.09 9.41 -1.85
CA GLU A 288 12.12 10.40 -2.13
C GLU A 288 11.97 11.67 -1.26
N VAL A 289 10.77 12.22 -1.12
CA VAL A 289 10.50 13.35 -0.23
C VAL A 289 10.84 13.00 1.22
N LEU A 290 10.41 11.84 1.72
CA LEU A 290 10.69 11.42 3.09
C LEU A 290 12.20 11.26 3.32
N GLU A 291 12.95 10.69 2.37
CA GLU A 291 14.39 10.47 2.51
C GLU A 291 15.22 11.75 2.40
N THR A 292 14.79 12.71 1.57
CA THR A 292 15.53 13.95 1.30
C THR A 292 15.18 15.11 2.24
N THR A 293 13.99 15.10 2.82
CA THR A 293 13.48 16.19 3.67
C THR A 293 13.25 15.74 5.12
N SER A 294 13.67 14.53 5.49
CA SER A 294 13.72 14.12 6.89
C SER A 294 14.56 15.13 7.66
N THR A 295 13.91 15.84 8.58
CA THR A 295 14.61 16.64 9.59
C THR A 295 14.82 15.72 10.78
N ASP A 296 16.06 15.58 11.25
CA ASP A 296 16.33 14.96 12.55
C ASP A 296 15.54 15.65 13.69
#